data_AF-A0A9N8HTF8-F1
#
_entry.id   AF-A0A9N8HTF8-F1
#
_cell.length_a   1.000
_cell.length_b   1.000
_cell.length_c   1.000
_cell.angle_alpha   90.00
_cell.angle_beta   90.00
_cell.angle_gamma   90.00
#
_symmetry.space_group_name_H-M   'P 1'
#
loop_
_entity.id
_entity.type
_entity.pdbx_description
1 polymer ?
#
loop_
_entity_poly.entity_id
_entity_poly.type
_entity_poly.pdbx_seq_one_letter_code
_entity_poly.pdbx_strand_id
1 'polypeptide(L)'
;MSDLQSDAYSAINPGRKVPALITDTGMCLFEASVIMGYLEDRFGKSTEKTNSMFVLESPDERAFVNLLVRVHDLYIASPNCSQPNFSHTQGCMYLDPTPTPFTPARRTMDAATRAAKLAELYKQLCWLEEQAKLPFLAGHKCTHADITWFGTFCFMEFMLPISFGWSDNLFHETKH
;
A
#
# COMPACT_ATOMS: atom_id res chain seq x y z
N MET A 1 2.23 26.59 -0.16
CA MET A 1 2.60 25.61 -1.20
C MET A 1 3.29 24.46 -0.48
N SER A 2 2.86 23.22 -0.67
CA SER A 2 3.37 22.08 0.11
C SER A 2 4.81 21.76 -0.26
N ASP A 3 5.65 21.44 0.73
CA ASP A 3 7.08 21.12 0.56
C ASP A 3 7.31 20.03 -0.50
N LEU A 4 6.34 19.12 -0.67
CA LEU A 4 6.35 18.06 -1.69
C LEU A 4 6.34 18.58 -3.14
N GLN A 5 5.89 19.81 -3.37
CA GLN A 5 5.84 20.44 -4.70
C GLN A 5 7.05 21.33 -4.98
N SER A 6 7.96 21.47 -4.01
CA SER A 6 9.18 22.27 -4.20
C SER A 6 10.15 21.60 -5.17
N ASP A 7 10.95 22.40 -5.87
CA ASP A 7 12.02 21.90 -6.72
C ASP A 7 13.07 21.12 -5.91
N ALA A 8 13.31 21.54 -4.66
CA ALA A 8 14.20 20.85 -3.73
C ALA A 8 13.74 19.41 -3.45
N TYR A 9 12.44 19.19 -3.18
CA TYR A 9 11.92 17.84 -2.99
C TYR A 9 11.84 17.05 -4.30
N SER A 10 11.52 17.73 -5.40
CA SER A 10 11.47 17.12 -6.73
C SER A 10 12.83 16.57 -7.18
N ALA A 11 13.94 17.13 -6.67
CA ALA A 11 15.29 16.62 -6.89
C ALA A 11 15.57 15.31 -6.12
N ILE A 12 14.86 15.06 -5.02
CA ILE A 12 14.97 13.83 -4.21
C ILE A 12 14.04 12.74 -4.76
N ASN A 13 12.76 13.08 -4.97
CA ASN A 13 11.77 12.19 -5.57
C ASN A 13 11.05 12.93 -6.72
N PRO A 14 11.41 12.65 -7.99
CA PRO A 14 10.75 13.24 -9.16
C PRO A 14 9.24 12.98 -9.21
N GLY A 15 8.78 11.89 -8.60
CA GLY A 15 7.36 11.55 -8.47
C GLY A 15 6.61 12.40 -7.44
N ARG A 16 7.32 13.20 -6.62
CA ARG A 16 6.77 14.08 -5.57
C ARG A 16 5.85 13.33 -4.60
N LYS A 17 6.21 12.08 -4.31
CA LYS A 17 5.52 11.17 -3.40
C LYS A 17 6.38 10.89 -2.17
N VAL A 18 5.73 10.50 -1.10
CA VAL A 18 6.38 9.95 0.09
C VAL A 18 6.23 8.42 0.10
N PRO A 19 7.16 7.67 0.73
CA PRO A 19 8.42 8.14 1.33
C PRO A 19 9.56 8.35 0.31
N ALA A 20 10.61 9.05 0.75
CA ALA A 20 11.91 9.10 0.08
C ALA A 20 13.01 8.99 1.16
N LEU A 21 14.08 8.25 0.86
CA LEU A 21 15.22 8.02 1.74
C LEU A 21 16.49 8.58 1.09
N ILE A 22 17.24 9.40 1.83
CA ILE A 22 18.58 9.82 1.46
C ILE A 22 19.57 8.99 2.28
N THR A 23 20.45 8.24 1.61
CA THR A 23 21.47 7.44 2.27
C THR A 23 22.62 8.34 2.78
N ASP A 24 23.50 7.79 3.63
CA ASP A 24 24.74 8.46 4.05
C ASP A 24 25.70 8.75 2.89
N THR A 25 25.60 8.00 1.77
CA THR A 25 26.32 8.26 0.52
C THR A 25 25.66 9.32 -0.35
N GLY A 26 24.52 9.89 0.06
CA GLY A 26 23.75 10.88 -0.69
C GLY A 26 22.87 10.30 -1.80
N MET A 27 22.75 8.98 -1.91
CA MET A 27 21.84 8.34 -2.87
C MET A 27 20.39 8.59 -2.45
N CYS A 28 19.55 9.03 -3.38
CA CYS A 28 18.11 9.22 -3.17
C CYS A 28 17.35 7.98 -3.63
N LEU A 29 16.69 7.30 -2.70
CA LEU A 29 15.82 6.16 -2.95
C LEU A 29 14.36 6.57 -2.74
N PHE A 30 13.48 6.13 -3.63
CA PHE A 30 12.04 6.28 -3.56
C PHE A 30 11.38 4.95 -3.96
N GLU A 31 10.07 4.83 -3.71
CA GLU A 31 9.32 3.57 -3.64
C GLU A 31 9.60 2.77 -2.37
N ALA A 32 8.54 2.47 -1.61
CA ALA A 32 8.66 1.81 -0.30
C ALA A 32 9.33 0.43 -0.40
N SER A 33 9.03 -0.36 -1.43
CA SER A 33 9.63 -1.68 -1.65
C SER A 33 11.13 -1.62 -1.93
N VAL A 34 11.59 -0.59 -2.67
CA VAL A 34 13.01 -0.35 -2.93
C VAL A 34 13.73 0.06 -1.66
N ILE A 35 13.13 0.97 -0.89
CA ILE A 35 13.67 1.42 0.41
C ILE A 35 13.77 0.24 1.38
N MET A 36 12.73 -0.57 1.51
CA MET A 36 12.73 -1.75 2.39
C MET A 36 13.82 -2.75 1.98
N GLY A 37 13.93 -3.08 0.68
CA GLY A 37 14.97 -3.98 0.19
C GLY A 37 16.38 -3.47 0.51
N TYR A 38 16.64 -2.17 0.32
CA TYR A 38 17.91 -1.55 0.68
C TYR A 38 18.21 -1.64 2.18
N LEU A 39 17.21 -1.40 3.04
CA LEU A 39 17.38 -1.48 4.49
C LEU A 39 17.70 -2.92 4.94
N GLU A 40 17.05 -3.92 4.34
CA GLU A 40 17.36 -5.33 4.60
C GLU A 40 18.78 -5.69 4.16
N ASP A 41 19.18 -5.31 2.94
CA ASP A 41 20.51 -5.62 2.42
C ASP A 41 21.62 -4.97 3.25
N ARG A 42 21.40 -3.73 3.68
CA ARG A 42 22.41 -2.93 4.38
C ARG A 42 22.47 -3.20 5.88
N PHE A 43 21.33 -3.43 6.53
CA PHE A 43 21.24 -3.50 8.00
C PHE A 43 20.71 -4.85 8.50
N GLY A 44 20.06 -5.66 7.66
CA GLY A 44 19.43 -6.93 8.07
C GLY A 44 20.41 -8.00 8.57
N LYS A 45 21.72 -7.84 8.31
CA LYS A 45 22.77 -8.79 8.71
C LYS A 45 23.58 -8.35 9.96
N SER A 46 23.28 -7.20 10.55
CA SER A 46 24.09 -6.66 11.65
C SER A 46 23.71 -7.23 13.01
N THR A 47 24.57 -8.13 13.49
CA THR A 47 25.02 -8.33 14.89
C THR A 47 23.96 -8.65 15.97
N GLU A 48 24.07 -9.88 16.49
CA GLU A 48 23.49 -10.43 17.73
C GLU A 48 22.08 -11.06 17.66
N LYS A 49 22.08 -12.38 17.42
CA LYS A 49 21.11 -13.41 17.90
C LYS A 49 19.60 -13.23 17.66
N THR A 50 19.12 -12.14 17.07
CA THR A 50 17.75 -12.03 16.60
C THR A 50 17.76 -11.93 15.08
N ASN A 51 17.23 -12.97 14.42
CA ASN A 51 17.03 -13.04 12.97
C ASN A 51 15.88 -12.08 12.57
N SER A 52 16.09 -10.77 12.76
CA SER A 52 15.10 -9.69 12.68
C SER A 52 14.78 -9.25 11.24
N MET A 53 15.26 -9.97 10.22
CA MET A 53 14.94 -9.65 8.83
C MET A 53 13.46 -9.90 8.53
N PHE A 54 12.79 -8.99 7.82
CA PHE A 54 11.41 -9.20 7.34
C PHE A 54 11.38 -9.99 6.01
N VAL A 55 12.40 -10.80 5.78
CA VAL A 55 12.65 -11.57 4.56
C VAL A 55 12.87 -13.03 4.92
N LEU A 56 12.35 -13.93 4.07
CA LEU A 56 12.49 -15.38 4.21
C LEU A 56 13.76 -15.92 3.52
N GLU A 57 14.17 -17.13 3.90
CA GLU A 57 15.49 -17.67 3.55
C GLU A 57 15.53 -18.26 2.14
N SER A 58 14.49 -18.99 1.75
CA SER A 58 14.46 -19.64 0.43
C SER A 58 14.02 -18.67 -0.68
N PRO A 59 14.53 -18.83 -1.91
CA PRO A 59 14.06 -18.06 -3.06
C PRO A 59 12.55 -18.14 -3.28
N ASP A 60 11.96 -19.33 -3.11
CA ASP A 60 10.53 -19.58 -3.35
C ASP A 60 9.66 -18.85 -2.32
N GLU A 61 10.06 -18.86 -1.06
CA GLU A 61 9.37 -18.11 -0.01
C GLU A 61 9.46 -16.59 -0.22
N ARG A 62 10.65 -16.09 -0.62
CA ARG A 62 10.79 -14.68 -0.99
C ARG A 62 9.94 -14.31 -2.20
N ALA A 63 9.87 -15.18 -3.21
CA ALA A 63 9.03 -14.97 -4.38
C ALA A 63 7.55 -14.90 -3.99
N PHE A 64 7.11 -15.75 -3.06
CA PHE A 64 5.74 -15.70 -2.52
C PHE A 64 5.46 -14.38 -1.78
N VAL A 65 6.33 -13.94 -0.87
CA VAL A 65 6.20 -12.64 -0.19
C VAL A 65 6.11 -11.50 -1.20
N ASN A 66 7.00 -11.50 -2.21
CA ASN A 66 6.99 -10.48 -3.26
C ASN A 66 5.70 -10.50 -4.08
N LEU A 67 5.13 -11.68 -4.37
CA LEU A 67 3.85 -11.77 -5.06
C LEU A 67 2.74 -11.08 -4.26
N LEU A 68 2.65 -11.33 -2.95
CA LEU A 68 1.65 -10.71 -2.08
C LEU A 68 1.80 -9.18 -2.07
N VAL A 69 3.02 -8.67 -1.89
CA VAL A 69 3.34 -7.23 -1.94
C VAL A 69 2.93 -6.62 -3.28
N ARG A 70 3.25 -7.28 -4.40
CA ARG A 70 2.94 -6.78 -5.74
C ARG A 70 1.44 -6.77 -6.02
N VAL A 71 0.71 -7.79 -5.59
CA VAL A 71 -0.75 -7.80 -5.74
C VAL A 71 -1.39 -6.67 -4.94
N HIS A 72 -0.94 -6.46 -3.70
CA HIS A 72 -1.38 -5.33 -2.90
C HIS A 72 -1.14 -3.98 -3.60
N ASP A 73 0.11 -3.72 -4.00
CA ASP A 73 0.50 -2.42 -4.55
C ASP A 73 -0.17 -2.10 -5.88
N LEU A 74 -0.45 -3.12 -6.69
CA LEU A 74 -1.05 -2.93 -8.02
C LEU A 74 -2.57 -2.89 -7.98
N TYR A 75 -3.19 -3.75 -7.18
CA TYR A 75 -4.62 -4.03 -7.31
C TYR A 75 -5.45 -3.66 -6.08
N ILE A 76 -4.84 -3.48 -4.91
CA ILE A 76 -5.54 -3.06 -3.68
C ILE A 76 -5.26 -1.58 -3.39
N ALA A 77 -4.02 -1.25 -2.99
CA ALA A 77 -3.61 0.12 -2.75
C ALA A 77 -3.53 0.89 -4.08
N SER A 78 -3.04 0.24 -5.14
CA SER A 78 -2.92 0.75 -6.52
C SER A 78 -2.14 2.08 -6.63
N PRO A 79 -1.33 2.27 -7.69
CA PRO A 79 -0.56 3.50 -7.81
C PRO A 79 -1.49 4.70 -8.01
N ASN A 80 -1.36 5.71 -7.14
CA ASN A 80 -1.97 7.00 -7.40
C ASN A 80 -1.31 7.64 -8.65
N CYS A 81 -2.09 7.94 -9.68
CA CYS A 81 -1.60 8.49 -10.94
C CYS A 81 -2.34 9.80 -11.28
N SER A 82 -1.61 10.75 -11.85
CA SER A 82 -2.16 12.04 -12.32
C SER A 82 -2.62 11.99 -13.78
N GLN A 83 -2.60 10.81 -14.41
CA GLN A 83 -3.06 10.64 -15.79
C GLN A 83 -4.55 11.00 -15.91
N PRO A 84 -4.94 11.76 -16.94
CA PRO A 84 -6.34 12.01 -17.23
C PRO A 84 -7.12 10.70 -17.36
N ASN A 85 -8.32 10.66 -16.80
CA ASN A 85 -9.22 9.50 -16.83
C ASN A 85 -8.70 8.23 -16.12
N PHE A 86 -7.66 8.36 -15.28
CA PHE A 86 -7.22 7.27 -14.42
C PHE A 86 -7.82 7.38 -13.02
N SER A 87 -8.42 6.29 -12.55
CA SER A 87 -8.95 6.15 -11.19
C SER A 87 -8.26 4.99 -10.50
N HIS A 88 -7.40 5.28 -9.51
CA HIS A 88 -6.76 4.26 -8.69
C HIS A 88 -7.80 3.56 -7.81
N THR A 89 -7.67 2.24 -7.66
CA THR A 89 -8.61 1.38 -6.93
C THR A 89 -8.84 1.87 -5.50
N GLN A 90 -7.78 2.19 -4.75
CA GLN A 90 -7.91 2.68 -3.36
C GLN A 90 -8.71 3.99 -3.26
N GLY A 91 -8.79 4.77 -4.33
CA GLY A 91 -9.60 5.99 -4.38
C GLY A 91 -11.08 5.75 -4.15
N CYS A 92 -11.59 4.55 -4.43
CA CYS A 92 -13.00 4.20 -4.19
C CYS A 92 -13.40 4.27 -2.72
N MET A 93 -12.43 4.23 -1.81
CA MET A 93 -12.67 4.27 -0.37
C MET A 93 -12.78 5.69 0.19
N TYR A 94 -12.23 6.71 -0.48
CA TYR A 94 -12.11 8.06 0.12
C TYR A 94 -12.29 9.26 -0.80
N LEU A 95 -12.28 9.11 -2.13
CA LEU A 95 -12.51 10.26 -3.00
C LEU A 95 -13.96 10.74 -2.85
N ASP A 96 -14.19 12.04 -2.92
CA ASP A 96 -15.55 12.60 -2.88
C ASP A 96 -16.33 12.28 -4.17
N PRO A 97 -17.67 12.15 -4.12
CA PRO A 97 -18.50 11.93 -5.31
C PRO A 97 -18.60 13.18 -6.20
N THR A 98 -18.34 14.36 -5.66
CA THR A 98 -18.39 15.66 -6.35
C THR A 98 -17.31 16.58 -5.79
N PRO A 99 -16.93 17.67 -6.50
CA PRO A 99 -15.85 18.53 -6.05
C PRO A 99 -16.17 19.21 -4.71
N THR A 100 -15.18 19.27 -3.82
CA THR A 100 -15.27 19.96 -2.52
C THR A 100 -14.14 21.00 -2.41
N PRO A 101 -14.13 21.88 -1.41
CA PRO A 101 -12.99 22.78 -1.17
C PRO A 101 -11.65 22.06 -1.00
N PHE A 102 -11.67 20.77 -0.62
CA PHE A 102 -10.48 19.94 -0.40
C PHE A 102 -10.21 18.97 -1.56
N THR A 103 -11.23 18.63 -2.34
CA THR A 103 -11.14 17.64 -3.43
C THR A 103 -11.50 18.28 -4.77
N PRO A 104 -10.51 18.56 -5.65
CA PRO A 104 -10.79 19.12 -6.97
C PRO A 104 -11.50 18.10 -7.87
N ALA A 105 -12.19 18.56 -8.92
CA ALA A 105 -12.96 17.69 -9.84
C ALA A 105 -12.15 16.52 -10.45
N ARG A 106 -10.85 16.71 -10.70
CA ARG A 106 -9.96 15.64 -11.17
C ARG A 106 -9.65 14.55 -10.12
N ARG A 107 -10.13 14.71 -8.89
CA ARG A 107 -9.94 13.83 -7.73
C ARG A 107 -11.28 13.36 -7.16
N THR A 108 -12.36 13.41 -7.93
CA THR A 108 -13.67 12.89 -7.52
C THR A 108 -13.96 11.54 -8.17
N MET A 109 -14.86 10.76 -7.60
CA MET A 109 -15.28 9.47 -8.14
C MET A 109 -16.78 9.28 -8.03
N ASP A 110 -17.46 9.17 -9.17
CA ASP A 110 -18.90 8.90 -9.24
C ASP A 110 -19.26 7.51 -8.67
N ALA A 111 -20.54 7.33 -8.36
CA ALA A 111 -21.02 6.13 -7.70
C ALA A 111 -20.85 4.85 -8.55
N ALA A 112 -21.01 4.92 -9.87
CA ALA A 112 -20.89 3.75 -10.75
C ALA A 112 -19.43 3.29 -10.83
N THR A 113 -18.50 4.23 -11.01
CA THR A 113 -17.06 3.96 -10.98
C THR A 113 -16.64 3.42 -9.61
N ARG A 114 -17.14 4.00 -8.51
CA ARG A 114 -16.85 3.52 -7.15
C ARG A 114 -17.29 2.08 -6.94
N ALA A 115 -18.53 1.75 -7.32
CA ALA A 115 -19.07 0.40 -7.18
C ALA A 115 -18.23 -0.63 -7.96
N ALA A 116 -17.83 -0.30 -9.21
CA ALA A 116 -16.95 -1.16 -10.00
C ALA A 116 -15.59 -1.37 -9.34
N LYS A 117 -14.98 -0.31 -8.78
CA LYS A 117 -13.70 -0.39 -8.09
C LYS A 117 -13.76 -1.13 -6.75
N LEU A 118 -14.84 -0.99 -6.00
CA LEU A 118 -15.07 -1.80 -4.79
C LEU A 118 -15.20 -3.28 -5.13
N ALA A 119 -15.89 -3.62 -6.22
CA ALA A 119 -16.01 -5.01 -6.66
C ALA A 119 -14.65 -5.61 -7.08
N GLU A 120 -13.83 -4.83 -7.81
CA GLU A 120 -12.46 -5.22 -8.14
C GLU A 120 -11.60 -5.42 -6.88
N LEU A 121 -11.65 -4.45 -5.96
CA LEU A 121 -10.95 -4.48 -4.69
C LEU A 121 -11.32 -5.72 -3.87
N TYR A 122 -12.61 -5.97 -3.69
CA TYR A 122 -13.13 -7.11 -2.93
C TYR A 122 -12.61 -8.43 -3.50
N LYS A 123 -12.58 -8.59 -4.83
CA LYS A 123 -12.01 -9.77 -5.49
C LYS A 123 -10.54 -9.99 -5.11
N GLN A 124 -9.75 -8.92 -5.02
CA GLN A 124 -8.33 -9.04 -4.62
C GLN A 124 -8.16 -9.34 -3.14
N LEU A 125 -9.05 -8.81 -2.30
CA LEU A 125 -9.07 -9.14 -0.87
C LEU A 125 -9.40 -10.61 -0.64
N CYS A 126 -10.40 -11.17 -1.33
CA CYS A 126 -10.68 -12.61 -1.28
C CYS A 126 -9.48 -13.44 -1.73
N TRP A 127 -8.83 -13.06 -2.83
CA TRP A 127 -7.63 -13.76 -3.28
C TRP A 127 -6.50 -13.69 -2.23
N LEU A 128 -6.27 -12.52 -1.62
CA LEU A 128 -5.24 -12.34 -0.60
C LEU A 128 -5.53 -13.20 0.64
N GLU A 129 -6.78 -13.24 1.09
CA GLU A 129 -7.26 -14.10 2.18
C GLU A 129 -7.00 -15.58 1.88
N GLU A 130 -7.37 -16.05 0.68
CA GLU A 130 -7.12 -17.43 0.23
C GLU A 130 -5.62 -17.79 0.20
N GLN A 131 -4.74 -16.81 -0.03
CA GLN A 131 -3.29 -17.04 -0.03
C GLN A 131 -2.67 -16.99 1.37
N ALA A 132 -3.36 -16.41 2.36
CA ALA A 132 -2.79 -16.20 3.68
C ALA A 132 -2.45 -17.53 4.36
N LYS A 133 -1.20 -17.69 4.82
CA LYS A 133 -0.75 -18.94 5.46
C LYS A 133 -0.95 -18.96 6.98
N LEU A 134 -1.07 -17.78 7.60
CA LEU A 134 -1.25 -17.55 9.03
C LEU A 134 -0.09 -18.08 9.93
N PRO A 135 0.18 -17.45 11.09
CA PRO A 135 -0.47 -16.25 11.65
C PRO A 135 -0.10 -14.94 10.93
N PHE A 136 0.94 -14.94 10.09
CA PHE A 136 1.27 -13.86 9.18
C PHE A 136 0.88 -14.22 7.75
N LEU A 137 0.84 -13.25 6.83
CA LEU A 137 0.45 -13.49 5.44
C LEU A 137 1.32 -14.56 4.77
N ALA A 138 2.62 -14.58 5.09
CA ALA A 138 3.57 -15.57 4.56
C ALA A 138 3.82 -16.77 5.50
N GLY A 139 3.07 -16.90 6.61
CA GLY A 139 3.12 -18.05 7.51
C GLY A 139 3.66 -17.68 8.89
N HIS A 140 4.78 -18.30 9.29
CA HIS A 140 5.25 -18.29 10.68
C HIS A 140 6.03 -17.04 11.10
N LYS A 141 6.34 -16.13 10.17
CA LYS A 141 7.16 -14.94 10.42
C LYS A 141 6.56 -13.72 9.75
N CYS A 142 6.62 -12.57 10.41
CA CYS A 142 6.29 -11.27 9.82
C CYS A 142 7.27 -10.94 8.68
N THR A 143 6.74 -10.47 7.56
CA THR A 143 7.50 -10.15 6.35
C THR A 143 7.10 -8.80 5.77
N HIS A 144 7.75 -8.39 4.67
CA HIS A 144 7.32 -7.22 3.90
C HIS A 144 5.86 -7.29 3.44
N ALA A 145 5.29 -8.48 3.25
CA ALA A 145 3.86 -8.61 2.93
C ALA A 145 2.98 -8.03 4.04
N ASP A 146 3.28 -8.36 5.30
CA ASP A 146 2.54 -7.90 6.46
C ASP A 146 2.70 -6.39 6.68
N ILE A 147 3.93 -5.87 6.54
CA ILE A 147 4.22 -4.43 6.64
C ILE A 147 3.44 -3.65 5.56
N THR A 148 3.41 -4.19 4.35
CA THR A 148 2.71 -3.60 3.20
C THR A 148 1.19 -3.59 3.43
N TRP A 149 0.65 -4.70 3.94
CA TRP A 149 -0.78 -4.85 4.21
C TRP A 149 -1.26 -3.98 5.39
N PHE A 150 -0.45 -3.83 6.43
CA PHE A 150 -0.83 -3.20 7.69
C PHE A 150 -1.45 -1.80 7.52
N GLY A 151 -0.86 -0.95 6.67
CA GLY A 151 -1.39 0.39 6.42
C GLY A 151 -2.80 0.37 5.80
N THR A 152 -3.04 -0.55 4.88
CA THR A 152 -4.36 -0.74 4.25
C THR A 152 -5.36 -1.34 5.22
N PHE A 153 -4.95 -2.32 6.03
CA PHE A 153 -5.78 -2.86 7.12
C PHE A 153 -6.23 -1.77 8.08
N CYS A 154 -5.31 -0.95 8.59
CA CYS A 154 -5.65 0.17 9.47
C CYS A 154 -6.63 1.15 8.82
N PHE A 155 -6.43 1.39 7.52
CA PHE A 155 -7.31 2.26 6.76
C PHE A 155 -8.73 1.68 6.64
N MET A 156 -8.85 0.42 6.22
CA MET A 156 -10.13 -0.26 5.97
C MET A 156 -10.93 -0.49 7.25
N GLU A 157 -10.30 -1.02 8.30
CA GLU A 157 -11.02 -1.49 9.49
C GLU A 157 -11.24 -0.37 10.53
N PHE A 158 -10.43 0.69 10.51
CA PHE A 158 -10.53 1.75 11.52
C PHE A 158 -10.82 3.12 10.91
N MET A 159 -10.06 3.53 9.88
CA MET A 159 -10.24 4.89 9.35
C MET A 159 -11.54 5.05 8.57
N LEU A 160 -11.91 4.06 7.74
CA LEU A 160 -13.13 4.15 6.93
C LEU A 160 -14.41 4.25 7.77
N PRO A 161 -14.63 3.42 8.81
CA PRO A 161 -15.82 3.59 9.62
C PRO A 161 -15.80 4.88 10.43
N ILE A 162 -14.67 5.20 11.09
CA ILE A 162 -14.57 6.34 12.01
C ILE A 162 -14.62 7.69 11.28
N SER A 163 -13.91 7.81 10.16
CA SER A 163 -13.69 9.12 9.50
C SER A 163 -14.53 9.32 8.24
N PHE A 164 -14.97 8.24 7.60
CA PHE A 164 -15.67 8.29 6.31
C PHE A 164 -17.09 7.72 6.39
N GLY A 165 -17.51 7.17 7.53
CA GLY A 165 -18.87 6.67 7.76
C GLY A 165 -19.22 5.40 6.98
N TRP A 166 -18.21 4.61 6.58
CA TRP A 166 -18.47 3.28 6.02
C TRP A 166 -18.97 2.32 7.10
N SER A 167 -19.66 1.26 6.68
CA SER A 167 -20.06 0.17 7.57
C SER A 167 -18.82 -0.56 8.12
N ASP A 168 -18.84 -0.90 9.41
CA ASP A 168 -17.80 -1.68 10.08
C ASP A 168 -17.52 -3.04 9.40
N ASN A 169 -18.51 -3.59 8.69
CA ASN A 169 -18.44 -4.91 8.07
C ASN A 169 -18.36 -4.84 6.53
N LEU A 170 -17.86 -3.73 5.96
CA LEU A 170 -17.87 -3.52 4.51
C LEU A 170 -17.11 -4.61 3.73
N PHE A 171 -15.95 -5.02 4.25
CA PHE A 171 -15.07 -5.99 3.60
C PHE A 171 -15.12 -7.38 4.26
N HIS A 172 -16.11 -7.63 5.11
CA HIS A 172 -16.26 -8.91 5.78
C HIS A 172 -17.23 -9.80 5.01
N GLU A 173 -16.91 -11.09 4.89
CA GLU A 173 -17.88 -12.06 4.40
C GLU A 173 -19.07 -12.13 5.38
N THR A 174 -20.28 -12.00 4.86
CA THR A 174 -21.50 -12.07 5.67
C THR A 174 -22.06 -13.49 5.77
N LYS A 175 -21.49 -14.45 5.02
CA LYS A 175 -21.89 -15.86 4.99
C LYS A 175 -20.66 -16.74 4.73
N HIS A 176 -20.42 -17.68 5.64
CA HIS A 176 -19.52 -18.83 5.44
C HIS A 176 -20.35 -20.08 5.10
#